data_AF-A0A2V8M223-F1
#
_entry.id   AF-A0A2V8M223-F1
#
_cell.length_a   1.000
_cell.length_b   1.000
_cell.length_c   1.000
_cell.angle_alpha   90.00
_cell.angle_beta   90.00
_cell.angle_gamma   90.00
#
_symmetry.space_group_name_H-M   'P 1'
#
loop_
_entity.id
_entity.type
_entity.pdbx_description
1 polymer ?
#
loop_
_entity_poly.entity_id
_entity_poly.type
_entity_poly.pdbx_seq_one_letter_code
_entity_poly.pdbx_strand_id
1 'polypeptide(L)'
;AMALVVMVIFLFLRNVRATIIPTLALPTSIVGTFAVMYLLHFSLDNLSLMALTLCVGFVVDDAVVMLENIVRRIEMGEDVMEASLKGSREIGFTIVSMTVSLVAVFIPVLFMGGILGRLFREFAITISVAILVSGLVSLTLTPMLASRLLKAGMIRESALHEEAGHAPRRGWWGFTEGIYHRVLHAYEWSLQRVLAHSFLTILVMAVLAGVTVYLFTVVPKGFIPSGDSSLLIGSTEGAQGISLDDMIQHQNVIAEIIRKDPNVQAFASTVGSGGRNASGNNGTIFIGLKPINQRKLSADEIAEELRPKLSHEPGLRVFIQNPPSISIGGFGGRALYNVTLQGMNTSDLYEAAPILERKMREMPILQDVNSNLQLNTPQMNVDIDRKQASALGVTIAQIQTALGSAFGSRQLSQIYTASNEYQVILEVKPEFQQDPTAL
;
A
#
# COMPACT_ATOMS: atom_id res chain seq x y z
N ALA A 1 -16.32 3.48 -12.27
CA ALA A 1 -16.37 2.12 -12.82
C ALA A 1 -17.77 1.71 -13.26
N MET A 2 -18.76 1.59 -12.35
CA MET A 2 -20.12 1.13 -12.69
C MET A 2 -20.77 1.87 -13.86
N ALA A 3 -20.77 3.21 -13.87
CA ALA A 3 -21.37 3.98 -14.96
C ALA A 3 -20.76 3.67 -16.32
N LEU A 4 -19.45 3.41 -16.37
CA LEU A 4 -18.74 3.06 -17.60
C LEU A 4 -19.09 1.64 -18.06
N VAL A 5 -19.19 0.69 -17.13
CA VAL A 5 -19.67 -0.67 -17.43
C VAL A 5 -21.09 -0.63 -18.01
N VAL A 6 -22.00 0.08 -17.36
CA VAL A 6 -23.39 0.25 -17.82
C VAL A 6 -23.42 0.91 -19.20
N MET A 7 -22.60 1.93 -19.43
CA MET A 7 -22.49 2.61 -20.73
C MET A 7 -22.00 1.66 -21.83
N VAL A 8 -21.00 0.83 -21.57
CA VAL A 8 -20.47 -0.13 -22.54
C VAL A 8 -21.51 -1.21 -22.86
N ILE A 9 -22.17 -1.79 -21.84
CA ILE A 9 -23.25 -2.77 -22.05
C ILE A 9 -24.39 -2.15 -22.85
N PHE A 10 -24.76 -0.91 -22.54
CA PHE A 10 -25.78 -0.17 -23.29
C PHE A 10 -25.39 0.03 -24.76
N LEU A 11 -24.12 0.34 -25.04
CA LEU A 11 -23.61 0.53 -26.39
C LEU A 11 -23.74 -0.75 -27.24
N PHE A 12 -23.46 -1.92 -26.63
CA PHE A 12 -23.55 -3.22 -27.30
C PHE A 12 -24.99 -3.71 -27.46
N LEU A 13 -25.77 -3.74 -26.37
CA LEU A 13 -27.13 -4.31 -26.40
C LEU A 13 -28.16 -3.33 -26.96
N ARG A 14 -27.87 -2.02 -26.98
CA ARG A 14 -28.73 -0.92 -27.46
C ARG A 14 -30.17 -0.94 -26.92
N ASN A 15 -30.39 -1.65 -25.82
CA ASN A 15 -31.68 -1.87 -25.21
C ASN A 15 -31.57 -1.60 -23.71
N VAL A 16 -32.27 -0.56 -23.27
CA VAL A 16 -32.29 -0.12 -21.87
C VAL A 16 -32.72 -1.25 -20.94
N ARG A 17 -33.68 -2.09 -21.35
CA ARG A 17 -34.19 -3.17 -20.51
C ARG A 17 -33.20 -4.30 -20.31
N ALA A 18 -32.47 -4.66 -21.37
CA ALA A 18 -31.40 -5.64 -21.29
C ALA A 18 -30.26 -5.10 -20.42
N THR A 19 -29.93 -3.81 -20.55
CA THR A 19 -28.87 -3.15 -19.76
C THR A 19 -29.20 -3.07 -18.27
N ILE A 20 -30.48 -2.96 -17.88
CA ILE A 20 -30.90 -2.92 -16.47
C ILE A 20 -30.51 -4.22 -15.74
N ILE A 21 -30.49 -5.37 -16.43
CA ILE A 21 -30.27 -6.67 -15.79
C ILE A 21 -28.84 -6.77 -15.19
N PRO A 22 -27.73 -6.56 -15.94
CA PRO A 22 -26.39 -6.53 -15.36
C PRO A 22 -26.20 -5.36 -14.38
N THR A 23 -26.90 -4.24 -14.62
CA THR A 23 -26.85 -3.06 -13.74
C THR A 23 -27.39 -3.37 -12.33
N LEU A 24 -28.39 -4.24 -12.21
CA LEU A 24 -28.92 -4.69 -10.93
C LEU A 24 -28.12 -5.86 -10.33
N ALA A 25 -27.60 -6.75 -11.18
CA ALA A 25 -26.80 -7.90 -10.74
C ALA A 25 -25.51 -7.48 -10.01
N LEU A 26 -24.82 -6.44 -10.50
CA LEU A 26 -23.57 -5.97 -9.89
C LEU A 26 -23.74 -5.48 -8.45
N PRO A 27 -24.64 -4.53 -8.12
CA PRO A 27 -24.87 -4.09 -6.74
C PRO A 27 -25.30 -5.24 -5.83
N THR A 28 -26.17 -6.13 -6.31
CA THR A 28 -26.60 -7.29 -5.52
C THR A 28 -25.43 -8.22 -5.19
N SER A 29 -24.52 -8.43 -6.14
CA SER A 29 -23.33 -9.26 -5.91
C SER A 29 -22.36 -8.62 -4.91
N ILE A 30 -22.15 -7.29 -4.99
CA ILE A 30 -21.32 -6.56 -4.03
C ILE A 30 -21.93 -6.61 -2.62
N VAL A 31 -23.25 -6.39 -2.49
CA VAL A 31 -23.94 -6.48 -1.19
C VAL A 31 -23.86 -7.88 -0.62
N GLY A 32 -24.04 -8.92 -1.45
CA GLY A 32 -23.86 -10.31 -1.03
C GLY A 32 -22.42 -10.61 -0.59
N THR A 33 -21.43 -10.00 -1.25
CA THR A 33 -20.01 -10.09 -0.85
C THR A 33 -19.80 -9.47 0.53
N PHE A 34 -20.35 -8.27 0.79
CA PHE A 34 -20.27 -7.64 2.11
C PHE A 34 -20.91 -8.48 3.21
N ALA A 35 -22.03 -9.17 2.93
CA ALA A 35 -22.65 -10.07 3.89
C ALA A 35 -21.70 -11.21 4.29
N VAL A 36 -21.00 -11.81 3.33
CA VAL A 36 -20.01 -12.87 3.61
C VAL A 36 -18.76 -12.31 4.30
N MET A 37 -18.26 -11.14 3.88
CA MET A 37 -17.14 -10.46 4.56
C MET A 37 -17.46 -10.19 6.04
N TYR A 38 -18.69 -9.76 6.33
CA TYR A 38 -19.16 -9.56 7.70
C TYR A 38 -19.15 -10.87 8.51
N LEU A 39 -19.59 -11.99 7.92
CA LEU A 39 -19.55 -13.31 8.56
C LEU A 39 -18.11 -13.81 8.80
N LEU A 40 -17.16 -13.41 7.95
CA LEU A 40 -15.74 -13.74 8.08
C LEU A 40 -14.96 -12.75 8.95
N HIS A 41 -15.63 -11.75 9.53
CA HIS A 41 -15.04 -10.66 10.32
C HIS A 41 -13.96 -9.85 9.58
N PHE A 42 -14.11 -9.69 8.26
CA PHE A 42 -13.21 -8.85 7.48
C PHE A 42 -13.61 -7.39 7.54
N SER A 43 -12.61 -6.51 7.63
CA SER A 43 -12.80 -5.07 7.54
C SER A 43 -12.99 -4.61 6.10
N LEU A 44 -13.49 -3.39 5.96
CA LEU A 44 -13.41 -2.63 4.71
C LEU A 44 -12.19 -1.72 4.79
N ASP A 45 -11.15 -2.08 4.04
CA ASP A 45 -9.82 -1.50 4.02
C ASP A 45 -9.36 -1.33 2.56
N ASN A 46 -8.15 -0.82 2.35
CA ASN A 46 -7.63 -0.57 1.01
C ASN A 46 -7.46 -1.85 0.16
N LEU A 47 -7.08 -2.98 0.76
CA LEU A 47 -6.90 -4.25 0.06
C LEU A 47 -8.24 -4.86 -0.31
N SER A 48 -9.20 -4.91 0.62
CA SER A 48 -10.56 -5.40 0.33
C SER A 48 -11.29 -4.50 -0.68
N LEU A 49 -11.10 -3.19 -0.65
CA LEU A 49 -11.66 -2.28 -1.65
C LEU A 49 -11.02 -2.45 -3.04
N MET A 50 -9.71 -2.68 -3.09
CA MET A 50 -9.00 -3.02 -4.34
C MET A 50 -9.52 -4.35 -4.92
N ALA A 51 -9.70 -5.37 -4.07
CA ALA A 51 -10.31 -6.64 -4.44
C ALA A 51 -11.70 -6.45 -5.08
N LEU A 52 -12.58 -5.70 -4.41
CA LEU A 52 -13.94 -5.42 -4.92
C LEU A 52 -13.90 -4.65 -6.24
N THR A 53 -12.98 -3.70 -6.39
CA THR A 53 -12.84 -2.90 -7.62
C THR A 53 -12.40 -3.77 -8.81
N LEU A 54 -11.46 -4.71 -8.60
CA LEU A 54 -11.07 -5.69 -9.61
C LEU A 54 -12.20 -6.67 -9.93
N CYS A 55 -12.97 -7.06 -8.92
CA CYS A 55 -14.09 -7.99 -9.09
C CYS A 55 -15.23 -7.43 -9.91
N VAL A 56 -15.41 -6.10 -9.99
CA VAL A 56 -16.46 -5.50 -10.83
C VAL A 56 -16.41 -6.01 -12.27
N GLY A 57 -15.21 -6.25 -12.83
CA GLY A 57 -15.07 -6.84 -14.17
C GLY A 57 -15.61 -8.27 -14.23
N PHE A 58 -15.16 -9.14 -13.31
CA PHE A 58 -15.60 -10.54 -13.25
C PHE A 58 -17.09 -10.69 -12.93
N VAL A 59 -17.62 -9.83 -12.05
CA VAL A 59 -19.02 -9.86 -11.62
C VAL A 59 -19.97 -9.57 -12.78
N VAL A 60 -19.56 -8.71 -13.70
CA VAL A 60 -20.39 -8.30 -14.83
C VAL A 60 -20.35 -9.34 -15.93
N ASP A 61 -19.20 -9.97 -16.15
CA ASP A 61 -18.98 -10.94 -17.23
C ASP A 61 -20.00 -12.09 -17.18
N ASP A 62 -20.17 -12.73 -16.01
CA ASP A 62 -21.14 -13.83 -15.84
C ASP A 62 -22.57 -13.41 -16.18
N ALA A 63 -22.97 -12.20 -15.75
CA ALA A 63 -24.32 -11.69 -15.98
C ALA A 63 -24.54 -11.30 -17.45
N VAL A 64 -23.49 -10.79 -18.12
CA VAL A 64 -23.54 -10.44 -19.55
C VAL A 64 -23.59 -11.70 -20.41
N VAL A 65 -22.72 -12.68 -20.18
CA VAL A 65 -22.73 -13.96 -20.91
C VAL A 65 -24.08 -14.66 -20.76
N MET A 66 -24.67 -14.64 -19.56
CA MET A 66 -26.00 -15.21 -19.34
C MET A 66 -27.10 -14.47 -20.08
N LEU A 67 -27.09 -13.14 -20.00
CA LEU A 67 -28.06 -12.31 -20.71
C LEU A 67 -27.94 -12.47 -22.22
N GLU A 68 -26.74 -12.44 -22.77
CA GLU A 68 -26.46 -12.56 -24.20
C GLU A 68 -26.98 -13.89 -24.73
N ASN A 69 -26.75 -15.00 -24.02
CA ASN A 69 -27.28 -16.30 -24.46
C ASN A 69 -28.82 -16.32 -24.46
N ILE A 70 -29.46 -15.71 -23.46
CA ILE A 70 -30.93 -15.61 -23.40
C ILE A 70 -31.46 -14.74 -24.54
N VAL A 71 -30.82 -13.59 -24.80
CA VAL A 71 -31.20 -12.69 -25.90
C VAL A 71 -31.05 -13.39 -27.26
N ARG A 72 -29.91 -14.06 -27.50
CA ARG A 72 -29.67 -14.88 -28.70
C ARG A 72 -30.78 -15.91 -28.93
N ARG A 73 -31.27 -16.55 -27.86
CA ARG A 73 -32.38 -17.52 -27.94
C ARG A 73 -33.72 -16.89 -28.28
N ILE A 74 -34.00 -15.70 -27.75
CA ILE A 74 -35.18 -14.91 -28.10
C ILE A 74 -35.13 -14.50 -29.59
N GLU A 75 -33.95 -14.15 -30.10
CA GLU A 75 -33.72 -13.84 -31.51
C GLU A 75 -33.97 -15.05 -32.41
N MET A 76 -33.53 -16.24 -31.98
CA MET A 76 -33.86 -17.53 -32.64
C MET A 76 -35.35 -17.91 -32.56
N GLY A 77 -36.17 -17.12 -31.87
CA GLY A 77 -37.63 -17.21 -31.89
C GLY A 77 -38.28 -17.88 -30.69
N GLU A 78 -37.51 -18.23 -29.65
CA GLU A 78 -38.04 -18.76 -28.38
C GLU A 78 -38.81 -17.68 -27.60
N ASP A 79 -39.84 -18.07 -26.84
CA ASP A 79 -40.51 -17.16 -25.90
C ASP A 79 -39.57 -16.79 -24.74
N VAL A 80 -39.75 -15.61 -24.14
CA VAL A 80 -38.81 -15.05 -23.14
C VAL A 80 -38.61 -16.00 -21.95
N MET A 81 -39.69 -16.63 -21.45
CA MET A 81 -39.59 -17.55 -20.32
C MET A 81 -38.84 -18.83 -20.71
N GLU A 82 -39.14 -19.36 -21.90
CA GLU A 82 -38.51 -20.56 -22.43
C GLU A 82 -37.02 -20.34 -22.73
N ALA A 83 -36.69 -19.20 -23.34
CA ALA A 83 -35.33 -18.76 -23.61
C ALA A 83 -34.51 -18.57 -22.33
N SER A 84 -35.11 -18.00 -21.28
CA SER A 84 -34.45 -17.88 -19.97
C SER A 84 -34.15 -19.25 -19.35
N LEU A 85 -35.10 -20.21 -19.38
CA LEU A 85 -34.90 -21.54 -18.81
C LEU A 85 -33.88 -22.38 -19.61
N LYS A 86 -34.05 -22.44 -20.93
CA LYS A 86 -33.13 -23.18 -21.81
C LYS A 86 -31.76 -22.54 -21.87
N GLY A 87 -31.71 -21.21 -21.95
CA GLY A 87 -30.46 -20.45 -21.91
C GLY A 87 -29.69 -20.73 -20.63
N SER A 88 -30.34 -20.66 -19.47
CA SER A 88 -29.69 -20.98 -18.19
C SER A 88 -29.17 -22.41 -18.12
N ARG A 89 -29.90 -23.37 -18.68
CA ARG A 89 -29.50 -24.79 -18.68
C ARG A 89 -28.31 -25.06 -19.61
N GLU A 90 -28.21 -24.35 -20.73
CA GLU A 90 -27.13 -24.52 -21.71
C GLU A 90 -25.78 -24.04 -21.15
N ILE A 91 -25.73 -22.83 -20.61
CA ILE A 91 -24.48 -22.19 -20.18
C ILE A 91 -24.24 -22.27 -18.66
N GLY A 92 -25.21 -22.77 -17.89
CA GLY A 92 -25.09 -22.84 -16.43
C GLY A 92 -23.88 -23.63 -15.97
N PHE A 93 -23.59 -24.78 -16.61
CA PHE A 93 -22.38 -25.56 -16.33
C PHE A 93 -21.10 -24.78 -16.66
N THR A 94 -21.09 -24.06 -17.77
CA THR A 94 -19.95 -23.24 -18.21
C THR A 94 -19.65 -22.13 -17.20
N ILE A 95 -20.68 -21.42 -16.70
CA ILE A 95 -20.50 -20.38 -15.67
C ILE A 95 -19.95 -20.97 -14.37
N VAL A 96 -20.51 -22.11 -13.90
CA VAL A 96 -19.97 -22.78 -12.69
C VAL A 96 -18.52 -23.20 -12.90
N SER A 97 -18.17 -23.74 -14.07
CA SER A 97 -16.81 -24.17 -14.38
C SER A 97 -15.83 -22.99 -14.43
N MET A 98 -16.21 -21.88 -15.07
CA MET A 98 -15.38 -20.67 -15.14
C MET A 98 -15.20 -20.02 -13.77
N THR A 99 -16.27 -19.89 -12.99
CA THR A 99 -16.21 -19.31 -11.62
C THR A 99 -15.32 -20.12 -10.69
N VAL A 100 -15.45 -21.45 -10.66
CA VAL A 100 -14.58 -22.33 -9.86
C VAL A 100 -13.13 -22.25 -10.33
N SER A 101 -12.89 -22.20 -11.64
CA SER A 101 -11.53 -22.08 -12.19
C SER A 101 -10.88 -20.75 -11.81
N LEU A 102 -11.64 -19.65 -11.83
CA LEU A 102 -11.16 -18.34 -11.39
C LEU A 102 -10.80 -18.35 -9.91
N VAL A 103 -11.66 -18.93 -9.06
CA VAL A 103 -11.38 -19.09 -7.62
C VAL A 103 -10.12 -19.92 -7.40
N ALA A 104 -9.92 -20.98 -8.20
CA ALA A 104 -8.75 -21.85 -8.09
C ALA A 104 -7.41 -21.11 -8.32
N VAL A 105 -7.40 -20.08 -9.16
CA VAL A 105 -6.20 -19.23 -9.38
C VAL A 105 -5.78 -18.48 -8.12
N PHE A 106 -6.71 -18.18 -7.21
CA PHE A 106 -6.42 -17.48 -5.95
C PHE A 106 -6.06 -18.42 -4.79
N ILE A 107 -6.28 -19.73 -4.92
CA ILE A 107 -5.96 -20.71 -3.86
C ILE A 107 -4.49 -20.65 -3.43
N PRO A 108 -3.49 -20.59 -4.34
CA PRO A 108 -2.08 -20.49 -3.93
C PRO A 108 -1.79 -19.27 -3.05
N VAL A 109 -2.50 -18.16 -3.27
CA VAL A 109 -2.35 -16.92 -2.49
C VAL A 109 -2.78 -17.13 -1.04
N LEU A 110 -3.80 -17.96 -0.79
CA LEU A 110 -4.26 -18.31 0.55
C LEU A 110 -3.22 -19.11 1.36
N PHE A 111 -2.33 -19.82 0.67
CA PHE A 111 -1.26 -20.61 1.26
C PHE A 111 0.05 -19.84 1.42
N MET A 112 0.12 -18.57 1.01
CA MET A 112 1.29 -17.74 1.26
C MET A 112 1.48 -17.56 2.76
N GLY A 113 2.71 -17.77 3.24
CA GLY A 113 3.08 -17.57 4.64
C GLY A 113 3.47 -16.12 4.97
N GLY A 114 3.75 -15.88 6.25
CA GLY A 114 4.31 -14.62 6.72
C GLY A 114 3.32 -13.45 6.73
N ILE A 115 3.85 -12.23 6.65
CA ILE A 115 3.05 -11.00 6.70
C ILE A 115 2.36 -10.76 5.35
N LEU A 116 3.02 -11.10 4.24
CA LEU A 116 2.41 -11.12 2.91
C LEU A 116 1.16 -11.99 2.87
N GLY A 117 1.27 -13.22 3.36
CA GLY A 117 0.14 -14.14 3.42
C GLY A 117 -1.06 -13.54 4.14
N ARG A 118 -0.83 -12.86 5.26
CA ARG A 118 -1.92 -12.22 6.03
C ARG A 118 -2.58 -11.08 5.25
N LEU A 119 -1.80 -10.21 4.61
CA LEU A 119 -2.32 -9.10 3.81
C LEU A 119 -3.08 -9.60 2.57
N PHE A 120 -2.48 -10.53 1.81
CA PHE A 120 -3.08 -11.04 0.58
C PHE A 120 -4.21 -12.05 0.81
N ARG A 121 -4.34 -12.62 2.02
CA ARG A 121 -5.44 -13.51 2.37
C ARG A 121 -6.79 -12.78 2.34
N GLU A 122 -6.89 -11.62 2.96
CA GLU A 122 -8.12 -10.81 2.94
C GLU A 122 -8.48 -10.41 1.51
N PHE A 123 -7.48 -9.99 0.72
CA PHE A 123 -7.64 -9.71 -0.70
C PHE A 123 -8.17 -10.93 -1.50
N ALA A 124 -7.49 -12.08 -1.40
CA ALA A 124 -7.82 -13.28 -2.16
C ALA A 124 -9.18 -13.87 -1.80
N ILE A 125 -9.54 -13.89 -0.50
CA ILE A 125 -10.85 -14.38 -0.06
C ILE A 125 -11.96 -13.42 -0.51
N THR A 126 -11.78 -12.11 -0.36
CA THR A 126 -12.78 -11.13 -0.82
C THR A 126 -13.05 -11.27 -2.32
N ILE A 127 -12.01 -11.46 -3.14
CA ILE A 127 -12.19 -11.71 -4.58
C ILE A 127 -12.93 -13.03 -4.82
N SER A 128 -12.49 -14.11 -4.17
CA SER A 128 -13.07 -15.44 -4.36
C SER A 128 -14.56 -15.46 -3.99
N VAL A 129 -14.92 -14.81 -2.88
CA VAL A 129 -16.30 -14.66 -2.43
C VAL A 129 -17.09 -13.82 -3.43
N ALA A 130 -16.55 -12.71 -3.91
CA ALA A 130 -17.24 -11.86 -4.88
C ALA A 130 -17.55 -12.60 -6.18
N ILE A 131 -16.62 -13.43 -6.68
CA ILE A 131 -16.82 -14.28 -7.86
C ILE A 131 -17.88 -15.35 -7.60
N LEU A 132 -17.83 -16.02 -6.45
CA LEU A 132 -18.82 -17.05 -6.10
C LEU A 132 -20.23 -16.47 -5.94
N VAL A 133 -20.36 -15.34 -5.27
CA VAL A 133 -21.62 -14.62 -5.12
C VAL A 133 -22.11 -14.13 -6.48
N SER A 134 -21.24 -13.60 -7.33
CA SER A 134 -21.58 -13.24 -8.72
C SER A 134 -22.11 -14.44 -9.51
N GLY A 135 -21.41 -15.57 -9.49
CA GLY A 135 -21.85 -16.78 -10.18
C GLY A 135 -23.24 -17.22 -9.70
N LEU A 136 -23.50 -17.17 -8.39
CA LEU A 136 -24.80 -17.46 -7.82
C LEU A 136 -25.87 -16.46 -8.30
N VAL A 137 -25.57 -15.16 -8.28
CA VAL A 137 -26.48 -14.10 -8.75
C VAL A 137 -26.75 -14.25 -10.24
N SER A 138 -25.73 -14.56 -11.05
CA SER A 138 -25.90 -14.78 -12.49
C SER A 138 -26.81 -15.98 -12.74
N LEU A 139 -26.61 -17.11 -12.08
CA LEU A 139 -27.44 -18.31 -12.31
C LEU A 139 -28.87 -18.21 -11.76
N THR A 140 -29.17 -17.23 -10.90
CA THR A 140 -30.47 -17.10 -10.23
C THR A 140 -31.20 -15.83 -10.63
N LEU A 141 -30.63 -14.67 -10.29
CA LEU A 141 -31.24 -13.36 -10.47
C LEU A 141 -31.30 -12.97 -11.95
N THR A 142 -30.24 -13.23 -12.72
CA THR A 142 -30.17 -12.81 -14.13
C THR A 142 -31.25 -13.48 -15.00
N PRO A 143 -31.46 -14.81 -14.98
CA PRO A 143 -32.55 -15.47 -15.70
C PRO A 143 -33.95 -15.02 -15.25
N MET A 144 -34.12 -14.78 -13.95
CA MET A 144 -35.39 -14.33 -13.37
C MET A 144 -35.73 -12.92 -13.82
N LEU A 145 -34.75 -12.01 -13.82
CA LEU A 145 -34.94 -10.65 -14.34
C LEU A 145 -35.13 -10.66 -15.85
N ALA A 146 -34.38 -11.50 -16.58
CA ALA A 146 -34.52 -11.66 -18.02
C ALA A 146 -35.95 -12.11 -18.40
N SER A 147 -36.52 -13.10 -17.70
CA SER A 147 -37.87 -13.60 -18.00
C SER A 147 -38.98 -12.59 -17.71
N ARG A 148 -38.73 -11.59 -16.84
CA ARG A 148 -39.73 -10.58 -16.44
C ARG A 148 -39.57 -9.23 -17.14
N LEU A 149 -38.34 -8.81 -17.44
CA LEU A 149 -38.05 -7.47 -17.96
C LEU A 149 -37.88 -7.43 -19.48
N LEU A 150 -37.43 -8.53 -20.10
CA LEU A 150 -37.30 -8.61 -21.55
C LEU A 150 -38.66 -8.78 -22.22
N LYS A 151 -38.80 -8.24 -23.43
CA LYS A 151 -40.01 -8.38 -24.27
C LYS A 151 -39.62 -8.98 -25.61
N ALA A 152 -40.12 -10.18 -25.90
CA ALA A 152 -39.86 -10.89 -27.16
C ALA A 152 -40.18 -10.03 -28.39
N GLY A 153 -41.31 -9.31 -28.37
CA GLY A 153 -41.71 -8.45 -29.50
C GLY A 153 -40.69 -7.37 -29.86
N MET A 154 -40.06 -6.73 -28.86
CA MET A 154 -39.08 -5.66 -29.12
C MET A 154 -37.71 -6.19 -29.53
N ILE A 155 -37.32 -7.38 -29.05
CA ILE A 155 -36.03 -8.00 -29.37
C ILE A 155 -36.07 -8.62 -30.78
N ARG A 156 -37.20 -9.25 -31.15
CA ARG A 156 -37.41 -9.81 -32.49
C ARG A 156 -37.56 -8.72 -33.54
N GLU A 157 -38.20 -7.60 -33.21
CA GLU A 157 -38.28 -6.44 -34.11
C GLU A 157 -36.91 -5.82 -34.35
N SER A 158 -36.03 -5.75 -33.33
CA SER A 158 -34.63 -5.34 -33.54
C SER A 158 -33.82 -6.32 -34.40
N ALA A 159 -33.95 -7.63 -34.19
CA ALA A 159 -33.21 -8.64 -34.95
C ALA A 159 -33.69 -8.76 -36.42
N LEU A 160 -35.00 -8.67 -36.67
CA LEU A 160 -35.56 -8.66 -38.03
C LEU A 160 -35.16 -7.41 -38.82
N HIS A 161 -34.94 -6.28 -38.15
CA HIS A 161 -34.39 -5.07 -38.77
C HIS A 161 -32.88 -5.15 -39.04
N GLU A 162 -32.17 -6.09 -38.42
CA GLU A 162 -30.74 -6.36 -38.60
C GLU A 162 -30.51 -7.31 -39.79
N GLU A 163 -31.36 -8.33 -39.97
CA GLU A 163 -31.33 -9.25 -41.12
C GLU A 163 -31.98 -8.67 -42.39
N ALA A 164 -33.04 -7.87 -42.26
CA ALA A 164 -33.66 -7.18 -43.40
C ALA A 164 -32.85 -5.93 -43.75
N GLY A 165 -31.68 -6.12 -44.35
CA GLY A 165 -30.91 -5.03 -44.94
C GLY A 165 -31.81 -4.17 -45.83
N HIS A 166 -31.53 -2.85 -45.88
CA HIS A 166 -31.97 -1.83 -46.86
C HIS A 166 -32.83 -0.66 -46.35
N ALA A 167 -33.13 -0.51 -45.06
CA ALA A 167 -33.65 0.75 -44.54
C ALA A 167 -32.61 1.46 -43.66
N PRO A 168 -31.90 2.50 -44.16
CA PRO A 168 -30.93 3.21 -43.34
C PRO A 168 -31.68 3.92 -42.21
N ARG A 169 -31.43 3.52 -40.95
CA ARG A 169 -31.66 4.43 -39.83
C ARG A 169 -30.77 5.66 -40.08
N ARG A 170 -31.36 6.76 -40.56
CA ARG A 170 -30.68 8.06 -40.64
C ARG A 170 -30.27 8.48 -39.22
N GLY A 171 -28.96 8.48 -38.95
CA GLY A 171 -28.38 8.90 -37.67
C GLY A 171 -27.08 8.18 -37.33
N TRP A 172 -26.55 8.46 -36.13
CA TRP A 172 -25.30 7.88 -35.61
C TRP A 172 -25.33 6.33 -35.52
N TRP A 173 -26.53 5.74 -35.52
CA TRP A 173 -26.78 4.30 -35.41
C TRP A 173 -26.43 3.50 -36.68
N GLY A 174 -26.65 4.05 -37.88
CA GLY A 174 -26.21 3.39 -39.12
C GLY A 174 -24.70 3.39 -39.29
N PHE A 175 -24.03 4.38 -38.70
CA PHE A 175 -22.57 4.49 -38.70
C PHE A 175 -21.92 3.43 -37.80
N THR A 176 -22.46 3.20 -36.59
CA THR A 176 -21.95 2.17 -35.68
C THR A 176 -22.14 0.77 -36.25
N GLU A 177 -23.25 0.51 -36.93
CA GLU A 177 -23.50 -0.77 -37.63
C GLU A 177 -22.49 -1.04 -38.74
N GLY A 178 -22.26 -0.03 -39.59
CA GLY A 178 -21.29 -0.14 -40.68
C GLY A 178 -19.84 -0.25 -40.20
N ILE A 179 -19.53 0.22 -38.98
CA ILE A 179 -18.24 -0.04 -38.33
C ILE A 179 -18.18 -1.48 -37.81
N TYR A 180 -19.23 -1.94 -37.13
CA TYR A 180 -19.28 -3.29 -36.57
C TYR A 180 -19.04 -4.36 -37.64
N HIS A 181 -19.77 -4.32 -38.77
CA HIS A 181 -19.57 -5.27 -39.87
C HIS A 181 -18.19 -5.16 -40.52
N ARG A 182 -17.61 -3.95 -40.61
CA ARG A 182 -16.23 -3.77 -41.10
C ARG A 182 -15.21 -4.40 -40.17
N VAL A 183 -15.39 -4.25 -38.86
CA VAL A 183 -14.53 -4.87 -37.85
C VAL A 183 -14.69 -6.39 -37.88
N LEU A 184 -15.92 -6.90 -38.00
CA LEU A 184 -16.19 -8.32 -38.11
C LEU A 184 -15.52 -8.94 -39.34
N HIS A 185 -15.68 -8.34 -40.52
CA HIS A 185 -15.01 -8.83 -41.74
C HIS A 185 -13.49 -8.72 -41.67
N ALA A 186 -12.95 -7.66 -41.05
CA ALA A 186 -11.52 -7.55 -40.80
C ALA A 186 -11.03 -8.66 -39.85
N TYR A 187 -11.81 -8.96 -38.81
CA TYR A 187 -11.53 -10.04 -37.87
C TYR A 187 -11.57 -11.40 -38.58
N GLU A 188 -12.62 -11.72 -39.34
CA GLU A 188 -12.75 -12.95 -40.14
C GLU A 188 -11.57 -13.11 -41.11
N TRP A 189 -11.24 -12.05 -41.85
CA TRP A 189 -10.11 -12.05 -42.79
C TRP A 189 -8.78 -12.29 -42.07
N SER A 190 -8.55 -11.61 -40.94
CA SER A 190 -7.33 -11.79 -40.17
C SER A 190 -7.23 -13.19 -39.54
N LEU A 191 -8.33 -13.72 -39.03
CA LEU A 191 -8.41 -15.06 -38.44
C LEU A 191 -8.12 -16.14 -39.49
N GLN A 192 -8.70 -16.03 -40.69
CA GLN A 192 -8.41 -16.95 -41.79
C GLN A 192 -6.92 -16.94 -42.16
N ARG A 193 -6.28 -15.78 -42.17
CA ARG A 193 -4.83 -15.66 -42.45
C ARG A 193 -3.97 -16.27 -41.35
N VAL A 194 -4.33 -16.04 -40.09
CA VAL A 194 -3.67 -16.57 -38.89
C VAL A 194 -3.77 -18.09 -38.87
N LEU A 195 -4.96 -18.65 -39.09
CA LEU A 195 -5.20 -20.10 -39.14
C LEU A 195 -4.51 -20.77 -40.32
N ALA A 196 -4.43 -20.09 -41.48
CA ALA A 196 -3.69 -20.60 -42.64
C ALA A 196 -2.17 -20.66 -42.40
N HIS A 197 -1.63 -19.89 -41.46
CA HIS A 197 -0.20 -19.86 -41.11
C HIS A 197 0.02 -20.35 -39.67
N SER A 198 -0.43 -21.58 -39.37
CA SER A 198 -0.35 -22.21 -38.05
C SER A 198 1.08 -22.28 -37.49
N PHE A 199 2.08 -22.53 -38.33
CA PHE A 199 3.48 -22.54 -37.90
C PHE A 199 3.97 -21.14 -37.48
N LEU A 200 3.65 -20.11 -38.28
CA LEU A 200 4.04 -18.73 -37.98
C LEU A 200 3.35 -18.24 -36.69
N THR A 201 2.10 -18.61 -36.48
CA THR A 201 1.36 -18.25 -35.25
C THR A 201 1.92 -18.92 -34.01
N ILE A 202 2.29 -20.21 -34.08
CA ILE A 202 3.01 -20.88 -32.99
C ILE A 202 4.37 -20.22 -32.74
N LEU A 203 5.12 -19.85 -33.80
CA LEU A 203 6.38 -19.15 -33.66
C LEU A 203 6.21 -17.78 -32.97
N VAL A 204 5.22 -16.99 -33.40
CA VAL A 204 4.91 -15.70 -32.79
C VAL A 204 4.50 -15.88 -31.33
N MET A 205 3.68 -16.89 -31.02
CA MET A 205 3.32 -17.24 -29.64
C MET A 205 4.56 -17.57 -28.80
N ALA A 206 5.48 -18.38 -29.33
CA ALA A 206 6.72 -18.73 -28.64
C ALA A 206 7.63 -17.51 -28.42
N VAL A 207 7.73 -16.62 -29.42
CA VAL A 207 8.46 -15.36 -29.29
C VAL A 207 7.83 -14.47 -28.23
N LEU A 208 6.51 -14.29 -28.23
CA LEU A 208 5.80 -13.49 -27.22
C LEU A 208 5.95 -14.08 -25.80
N ALA A 209 5.94 -15.41 -25.67
CA ALA A 209 6.22 -16.08 -24.41
C ALA A 209 7.66 -15.82 -23.94
N GLY A 210 8.64 -15.92 -24.84
CA GLY A 210 10.04 -15.57 -24.55
C GLY A 210 10.23 -14.10 -24.15
N VAL A 211 9.56 -13.18 -24.84
CA VAL A 211 9.54 -11.75 -24.52
C VAL A 211 8.92 -11.52 -23.14
N THR A 212 7.84 -12.21 -22.80
CA THR A 212 7.22 -12.13 -21.47
C THR A 212 8.18 -12.58 -20.37
N VAL A 213 8.89 -13.69 -20.57
CA VAL A 213 9.92 -14.16 -19.62
C VAL A 213 11.06 -13.13 -19.49
N TYR A 214 11.52 -12.57 -20.61
CA TYR A 214 12.55 -11.53 -20.59
C TYR A 214 12.09 -10.29 -19.81
N LEU A 215 10.88 -9.78 -20.08
CA LEU A 215 10.29 -8.66 -19.34
C LEU A 215 10.18 -8.96 -17.85
N PHE A 216 9.81 -10.18 -17.45
CA PHE A 216 9.75 -10.58 -16.03
C PHE A 216 11.11 -10.50 -15.32
N THR A 217 12.22 -10.67 -16.05
CA THR A 217 13.57 -10.50 -15.50
C THR A 217 13.99 -9.03 -15.40
N VAL A 218 13.58 -8.20 -16.37
CA VAL A 218 13.98 -6.78 -16.47
C VAL A 218 13.15 -5.87 -15.56
N VAL A 219 11.86 -6.17 -15.37
CA VAL A 219 10.95 -5.33 -14.57
C VAL A 219 11.42 -5.32 -13.11
N PRO A 220 11.68 -4.13 -12.53
CA PRO A 220 12.03 -3.99 -11.12
C PRO A 220 10.94 -4.56 -10.23
N LYS A 221 11.36 -5.37 -9.25
CA LYS A 221 10.43 -5.99 -8.30
C LYS A 221 10.31 -5.08 -7.09
N GLY A 222 9.12 -4.55 -6.87
CA GLY A 222 8.75 -3.78 -5.68
C GLY A 222 7.74 -4.53 -4.82
N PHE A 223 7.61 -4.16 -3.55
CA PHE A 223 6.64 -4.78 -2.65
C PHE A 223 5.28 -4.09 -2.73
N ILE A 224 5.19 -2.89 -2.16
CA ILE A 224 4.02 -2.01 -2.22
C ILE A 224 4.58 -0.63 -2.60
N PRO A 225 4.03 0.06 -3.61
CA PRO A 225 4.47 1.41 -3.93
C PRO A 225 4.29 2.32 -2.71
N SER A 226 5.25 3.22 -2.51
CA SER A 226 5.09 4.31 -1.55
C SER A 226 3.80 5.06 -1.88
N GLY A 227 2.87 5.06 -0.95
CA GLY A 227 1.69 5.90 -1.03
C GLY A 227 2.06 7.32 -0.65
N ASP A 228 1.16 8.26 -0.94
CA ASP A 228 1.30 9.63 -0.48
C ASP A 228 0.31 9.89 0.65
N SER A 229 0.75 9.73 1.90
CA SER A 229 -0.05 10.04 3.08
C SER A 229 0.00 11.52 3.47
N SER A 230 0.55 12.39 2.61
CA SER A 230 0.81 13.82 2.90
C SER A 230 1.62 14.04 4.19
N LEU A 231 2.51 13.08 4.51
CA LEU A 231 3.38 13.11 5.68
C LEU A 231 4.77 12.64 5.25
N LEU A 232 5.79 13.43 5.58
CA LEU A 232 7.19 13.00 5.52
C LEU A 232 7.74 12.94 6.93
N ILE A 233 8.64 11.98 7.17
CA ILE A 233 9.34 11.83 8.45
C ILE A 233 10.82 12.11 8.20
N GLY A 234 11.34 13.12 8.86
CA GLY A 234 12.75 13.47 8.93
C GLY A 234 13.36 12.96 10.23
N SER A 235 14.45 12.20 10.18
CA SER A 235 15.31 11.92 11.34
C SER A 235 16.52 12.83 11.29
N THR A 236 16.85 13.50 12.39
CA THR A 236 18.01 14.39 12.49
C THR A 236 19.04 13.83 13.45
N GLU A 237 20.31 13.84 13.06
CA GLU A 237 21.43 13.31 13.85
C GLU A 237 22.56 14.34 13.92
N GLY A 238 22.82 14.82 15.14
CA GLY A 238 23.92 15.71 15.45
C GLY A 238 25.22 14.96 15.75
N ALA A 239 26.30 15.71 15.96
CA ALA A 239 27.57 15.16 16.43
C ALA A 239 27.40 14.42 17.77
N GLN A 240 28.21 13.37 18.00
CA GLN A 240 28.23 12.67 19.28
C GLN A 240 28.78 13.61 20.36
N GLY A 241 28.04 13.75 21.48
CA GLY A 241 28.37 14.70 22.56
C GLY A 241 27.86 16.13 22.34
N ILE A 242 27.06 16.40 21.31
CA ILE A 242 26.38 17.70 21.16
C ILE A 242 25.47 18.00 22.36
N SER A 243 25.46 19.24 22.82
CA SER A 243 24.55 19.66 23.88
C SER A 243 23.10 19.69 23.38
N LEU A 244 22.12 19.55 24.28
CA LEU A 244 20.71 19.64 23.91
C LEU A 244 20.39 21.03 23.33
N ASP A 245 20.98 22.09 23.90
CA ASP A 245 20.74 23.46 23.46
C ASP A 245 21.30 23.71 22.05
N ASP A 246 22.50 23.22 21.74
CA ASP A 246 23.08 23.32 20.39
C ASP A 246 22.26 22.50 19.39
N MET A 247 21.80 21.31 19.79
CA MET A 247 20.92 20.48 18.96
C MET A 247 19.60 21.20 18.65
N ILE A 248 18.99 21.88 19.64
CA ILE A 248 17.80 22.71 19.44
C ILE A 248 18.09 23.85 18.46
N GLN A 249 19.26 24.51 18.56
CA GLN A 249 19.64 25.57 17.63
C GLN A 249 19.72 25.07 16.18
N HIS A 250 20.46 23.98 15.93
CA HIS A 250 20.55 23.39 14.58
C HIS A 250 19.19 22.92 14.08
N GLN A 251 18.38 22.32 14.95
CA GLN A 251 17.03 21.85 14.59
C GLN A 251 16.11 23.02 14.19
N ASN A 252 16.23 24.18 14.86
CA ASN A 252 15.46 25.38 14.52
C ASN A 252 15.84 25.95 13.13
N VAL A 253 17.11 25.86 12.75
CA VAL A 253 17.55 26.26 11.40
C VAL A 253 16.89 25.38 10.34
N ILE A 254 16.91 24.06 10.53
CA ILE A 254 16.23 23.10 9.64
C ILE A 254 14.72 23.35 9.60
N ALA A 255 14.09 23.60 10.75
CA ALA A 255 12.68 23.91 10.85
C ALA A 255 12.29 25.15 10.03
N GLU A 256 13.12 26.20 10.04
CA GLU A 256 12.89 27.40 9.23
C GLU A 256 13.05 27.15 7.72
N ILE A 257 13.93 26.23 7.31
CA ILE A 257 14.03 25.81 5.90
C ILE A 257 12.76 25.09 5.47
N ILE A 258 12.27 24.14 6.29
CA ILE A 258 11.03 23.39 6.03
C ILE A 258 9.83 24.32 5.98
N ARG A 259 9.77 25.31 6.89
CA ARG A 259 8.70 26.30 6.97
C ARG A 259 8.58 27.15 5.70
N LYS A 260 9.70 27.46 5.04
CA LYS A 260 9.72 28.26 3.81
C LYS A 260 9.26 27.48 2.58
N ASP A 261 9.15 26.16 2.66
CA ASP A 261 8.73 25.35 1.53
C ASP A 261 7.23 25.51 1.24
N PRO A 262 6.83 25.85 -0.01
CA PRO A 262 5.44 26.10 -0.35
C PRO A 262 4.57 24.84 -0.27
N ASN A 263 5.14 23.63 -0.26
CA ASN A 263 4.39 22.38 -0.23
C ASN A 263 4.06 21.91 1.19
N VAL A 264 4.66 22.51 2.21
CA VAL A 264 4.46 22.16 3.62
C VAL A 264 3.26 22.92 4.19
N GLN A 265 2.41 22.21 4.94
CA GLN A 265 1.27 22.79 5.65
C GLN A 265 1.60 23.04 7.12
N ALA A 266 2.20 22.04 7.77
CA ALA A 266 2.58 22.08 9.18
C ALA A 266 3.80 21.19 9.40
N PHE A 267 4.56 21.44 10.44
CA PHE A 267 5.61 20.53 10.88
C PHE A 267 5.63 20.47 12.40
N ALA A 268 6.09 19.34 12.94
CA ALA A 268 6.40 19.17 14.34
C ALA A 268 7.84 18.68 14.46
N SER A 269 8.64 19.40 15.23
CA SER A 269 10.04 19.05 15.45
C SER A 269 10.24 18.69 16.92
N THR A 270 10.94 17.59 17.17
CA THR A 270 11.25 17.11 18.52
C THR A 270 12.74 16.78 18.58
N VAL A 271 13.40 17.31 19.61
CA VAL A 271 14.81 17.02 19.90
C VAL A 271 14.87 16.14 21.14
N GLY A 272 15.70 15.11 21.09
CA GLY A 272 15.71 14.02 22.06
C GLY A 272 14.58 13.02 21.77
N SER A 273 14.91 11.73 21.76
CA SER A 273 13.87 10.70 21.71
C SER A 273 13.49 10.29 23.14
N GLY A 274 12.23 10.43 23.54
CA GLY A 274 11.75 9.79 24.77
C GLY A 274 11.79 8.26 24.66
N GLY A 275 12.17 7.55 25.73
CA GLY A 275 12.20 6.09 25.80
C GLY A 275 13.53 5.50 26.27
N ARG A 276 13.73 4.19 26.10
CA ARG A 276 14.92 3.45 26.59
C ARG A 276 16.25 3.84 25.92
N ASN A 277 16.22 4.52 24.77
CA ASN A 277 17.39 4.94 23.99
C ASN A 277 17.40 6.46 23.75
N ALA A 278 17.09 7.25 24.79
CA ALA A 278 17.11 8.71 24.71
C ALA A 278 18.53 9.23 24.50
N SER A 279 18.90 9.50 23.25
CA SER A 279 20.15 10.19 22.92
C SER A 279 19.87 11.67 22.66
N GLY A 280 20.65 12.55 23.30
CA GLY A 280 20.53 14.01 23.14
C GLY A 280 20.94 14.52 21.75
N ASN A 281 21.61 13.68 20.96
CA ASN A 281 22.08 14.00 19.62
C ASN A 281 21.11 13.60 18.49
N ASN A 282 19.88 13.18 18.82
CA ASN A 282 18.91 12.72 17.85
C ASN A 282 17.63 13.57 17.93
N GLY A 283 17.02 13.84 16.78
CA GLY A 283 15.75 14.51 16.65
C GLY A 283 14.87 13.85 15.59
N THR A 284 13.58 14.17 15.66
CA THR A 284 12.60 13.73 14.67
C THR A 284 11.76 14.92 14.24
N ILE A 285 11.51 15.04 12.93
CA ILE A 285 10.68 16.06 12.33
C ILE A 285 9.57 15.36 11.56
N PHE A 286 8.33 15.64 11.95
CA PHE A 286 7.14 15.26 11.19
C PHE A 286 6.76 16.43 10.29
N ILE A 287 6.71 16.21 8.98
CA ILE A 287 6.43 17.24 7.99
C ILE A 287 5.08 16.90 7.36
N GLY A 288 4.03 17.62 7.75
CA GLY A 288 2.71 17.54 7.15
C GLY A 288 2.67 18.34 5.85
N LEU A 289 2.50 17.64 4.73
CA LEU A 289 2.37 18.23 3.40
C LEU A 289 0.95 18.75 3.17
N LYS A 290 0.81 19.73 2.29
CA LYS A 290 -0.50 20.15 1.80
C LYS A 290 -1.23 18.99 1.12
N PRO A 291 -2.57 18.98 1.13
CA PRO A 291 -3.35 17.96 0.43
C PRO A 291 -2.93 17.86 -1.03
N ILE A 292 -2.98 16.65 -1.60
CA ILE A 292 -2.51 16.39 -2.99
C ILE A 292 -3.17 17.30 -4.04
N ASN A 293 -4.41 17.74 -3.80
CA ASN A 293 -5.14 18.66 -4.70
C ASN A 293 -4.58 20.11 -4.70
N GLN A 294 -3.71 20.45 -3.75
CA GLN A 294 -3.13 21.78 -3.57
C GLN A 294 -1.63 21.83 -3.88
N ARG A 295 -1.01 20.70 -4.28
CA ARG A 295 0.40 20.61 -4.66
C ARG A 295 0.56 19.87 -5.97
N LYS A 296 1.67 20.13 -6.66
CA LYS A 296 2.00 19.47 -7.93
C LYS A 296 2.92 18.26 -7.75
N LEU A 297 3.72 18.28 -6.68
CA LEU A 297 4.74 17.27 -6.38
C LEU A 297 4.19 16.22 -5.42
N SER A 298 4.58 14.97 -5.65
CA SER A 298 4.37 13.84 -4.75
C SER A 298 5.25 13.96 -3.50
N ALA A 299 4.94 13.20 -2.46
CA ALA A 299 5.73 13.19 -1.23
C ALA A 299 7.18 12.77 -1.49
N ASP A 300 7.40 11.79 -2.38
CA ASP A 300 8.74 11.32 -2.74
C ASP A 300 9.54 12.42 -3.47
N GLU A 301 8.92 13.13 -4.41
CA GLU A 301 9.56 14.26 -5.10
C GLU A 301 9.86 15.44 -4.15
N ILE A 302 8.98 15.72 -3.18
CA ILE A 302 9.21 16.76 -2.17
C ILE A 302 10.35 16.34 -1.24
N ALA A 303 10.45 15.05 -0.89
CA ALA A 303 11.58 14.56 -0.10
C ALA A 303 12.91 14.72 -0.86
N GLU A 304 12.94 14.42 -2.17
CA GLU A 304 14.11 14.66 -3.02
C GLU A 304 14.45 16.14 -3.16
N GLU A 305 13.46 17.03 -3.24
CA GLU A 305 13.66 18.48 -3.30
C GLU A 305 14.21 19.05 -1.99
N LEU A 306 13.73 18.56 -0.84
CA LEU A 306 14.15 19.02 0.48
C LEU A 306 15.54 18.50 0.87
N ARG A 307 15.92 17.29 0.47
CA ARG A 307 17.23 16.67 0.81
C ARG A 307 18.44 17.61 0.63
N PRO A 308 18.70 18.20 -0.54
CA PRO A 308 19.86 19.07 -0.74
C PRO A 308 19.76 20.39 0.05
N LYS A 309 18.53 20.86 0.34
CA LYS A 309 18.31 22.07 1.15
C LYS A 309 18.66 21.80 2.62
N LEU A 310 18.32 20.62 3.13
CA LEU A 310 18.59 20.24 4.53
C LEU A 310 20.02 19.76 4.77
N SER A 311 20.71 19.27 3.74
CA SER A 311 22.11 18.83 3.86
C SER A 311 23.13 19.98 3.96
N HIS A 312 22.69 21.24 3.84
CA HIS A 312 23.56 22.41 3.91
C HIS A 312 23.96 22.79 5.34
N GLU A 313 23.27 22.31 6.37
CA GLU A 313 23.55 22.66 7.77
C GLU A 313 24.76 21.87 8.31
N PRO A 314 25.89 22.54 8.61
CA PRO A 314 27.05 21.86 9.19
C PRO A 314 26.73 21.36 10.61
N GLY A 315 27.16 20.14 10.94
CA GLY A 315 26.97 19.57 12.28
C GLY A 315 25.68 18.78 12.50
N LEU A 316 24.76 18.81 11.54
CA LEU A 316 23.50 18.07 11.58
C LEU A 316 23.27 17.26 10.29
N ARG A 317 23.01 15.96 10.42
CA ARG A 317 22.61 15.10 9.30
C ARG A 317 21.10 14.91 9.33
N VAL A 318 20.45 15.12 8.19
CA VAL A 318 18.99 14.99 8.08
C VAL A 318 18.64 13.90 7.08
N PHE A 319 17.82 12.95 7.50
CA PHE A 319 17.33 11.83 6.70
C PHE A 319 15.83 11.96 6.51
N ILE A 320 15.36 12.27 5.30
CA ILE A 320 13.94 12.41 4.99
C ILE A 320 13.45 11.15 4.26
N GLN A 321 12.35 10.58 4.75
CA GLN A 321 11.68 9.45 4.12
C GLN A 321 10.17 9.63 4.08
N ASN A 322 9.57 9.14 3.00
CA ASN A 322 8.14 8.92 2.91
C ASN A 322 7.81 7.58 3.62
N PRO A 323 7.00 7.58 4.68
CA PRO A 323 6.67 6.36 5.39
C PRO A 323 5.95 5.36 4.47
N PRO A 324 6.25 4.05 4.55
CA PRO A 324 5.56 3.06 3.74
C PRO A 324 4.07 2.99 4.12
N SER A 325 3.23 2.72 3.12
CA SER A 325 1.76 2.58 3.30
C SER A 325 1.38 1.51 4.34
N ILE A 326 2.24 0.52 4.54
CA ILE A 326 2.10 -0.51 5.57
C ILE A 326 3.43 -0.64 6.30
N SER A 327 3.44 -0.30 7.59
CA SER A 327 4.60 -0.51 8.46
C SER A 327 4.66 -1.98 8.88
N ILE A 328 5.60 -2.73 8.30
CA ILE A 328 5.82 -4.15 8.58
C ILE A 328 7.04 -4.28 9.50
N GLY A 329 6.79 -4.53 10.78
CA GLY A 329 7.84 -4.68 11.79
C GLY A 329 7.89 -3.52 12.80
N GLY A 330 8.45 -3.77 13.98
CA GLY A 330 8.45 -2.84 15.11
C GLY A 330 9.63 -1.87 15.17
N PHE A 331 10.53 -1.87 14.19
CA PHE A 331 11.70 -0.99 14.19
C PHE A 331 11.50 0.18 13.21
N GLY A 332 11.09 1.32 13.75
CA GLY A 332 11.15 2.62 13.08
C GLY A 332 12.60 3.09 12.95
N GLY A 333 13.36 2.41 12.10
CA GLY A 333 14.73 2.80 11.76
C GLY A 333 14.76 4.10 10.96
N ARG A 334 15.93 4.75 10.94
CA ARG A 334 16.21 5.94 10.13
C ARG A 334 16.33 5.63 8.63
N ALA A 335 16.09 4.38 8.24
CA ALA A 335 16.20 3.87 6.87
C ALA A 335 15.07 2.86 6.59
N LEU A 336 14.71 2.74 5.31
CA LEU A 336 13.69 1.79 4.82
C LEU A 336 14.12 0.32 4.96
N TYR A 337 15.42 0.06 4.89
CA TYR A 337 16.01 -1.27 5.00
C TYR A 337 16.97 -1.32 6.18
N ASN A 338 16.82 -2.34 7.03
CA ASN A 338 17.66 -2.53 8.21
C ASN A 338 18.48 -3.82 8.07
N VAL A 339 19.78 -3.71 8.32
CA VAL A 339 20.70 -4.86 8.39
C VAL A 339 21.25 -4.92 9.80
N THR A 340 21.14 -6.09 10.44
CA THR A 340 21.67 -6.31 11.80
C THR A 340 22.93 -7.16 11.72
N LEU A 341 24.06 -6.57 12.09
CA LEU A 341 25.31 -7.31 12.29
C LEU A 341 25.31 -7.93 13.69
N GLN A 342 25.57 -9.24 13.77
CA GLN A 342 25.62 -9.98 15.04
C GLN A 342 26.98 -10.65 15.18
N GLY A 343 27.51 -10.66 16.40
CA GLY A 343 28.76 -11.31 16.75
C GLY A 343 28.75 -11.76 18.21
N MET A 344 29.56 -12.76 18.54
CA MET A 344 29.70 -13.25 19.92
C MET A 344 30.57 -12.33 20.78
N ASN A 345 31.46 -11.56 20.15
CA ASN A 345 32.38 -10.65 20.81
C ASN A 345 32.12 -9.20 20.41
N THR A 346 31.96 -8.33 21.39
CA THR A 346 31.66 -6.91 21.19
C THR A 346 32.83 -6.14 20.57
N SER A 347 34.09 -6.49 20.90
CA SER A 347 35.26 -5.81 20.33
C SER A 347 35.34 -5.98 18.82
N ASP A 348 35.14 -7.22 18.38
CA ASP A 348 35.23 -7.60 16.96
C ASP A 348 34.07 -6.95 16.18
N LEU A 349 32.91 -6.81 16.83
CA LEU A 349 31.76 -6.10 16.26
C LEU A 349 32.05 -4.60 16.08
N TYR A 350 32.69 -3.96 17.06
CA TYR A 350 33.05 -2.53 17.00
C TYR A 350 34.11 -2.23 15.94
N GLU A 351 35.00 -3.18 15.65
CA GLU A 351 35.97 -3.05 14.56
C GLU A 351 35.33 -3.32 13.19
N ALA A 352 34.47 -4.34 13.09
CA ALA A 352 33.86 -4.74 11.82
C ALA A 352 32.75 -3.79 11.33
N ALA A 353 31.96 -3.22 12.23
CA ALA A 353 30.80 -2.40 11.86
C ALA A 353 31.17 -1.15 11.03
N PRO A 354 32.18 -0.34 11.40
CA PRO A 354 32.62 0.81 10.58
C PRO A 354 33.16 0.40 9.21
N ILE A 355 33.80 -0.77 9.10
CA ILE A 355 34.32 -1.30 7.82
C ILE A 355 33.15 -1.64 6.90
N LEU A 356 32.12 -2.30 7.43
CA LEU A 356 30.90 -2.63 6.69
C LEU A 356 30.16 -1.37 6.24
N GLU A 357 29.97 -0.41 7.14
CA GLU A 357 29.32 0.88 6.85
C GLU A 357 30.01 1.62 5.70
N ARG A 358 31.34 1.73 5.73
CA ARG A 358 32.12 2.37 4.67
C ARG A 358 31.98 1.65 3.33
N LYS A 359 32.08 0.32 3.31
CA LYS A 359 31.89 -0.47 2.07
C LYS A 359 30.47 -0.34 1.52
N MET A 360 29.46 -0.23 2.38
CA MET A 360 28.09 -0.01 1.94
C MET A 360 27.90 1.39 1.36
N ARG A 361 28.56 2.42 1.90
CA ARG A 361 28.54 3.79 1.34
C ARG A 361 29.18 3.91 -0.05
N GLU A 362 30.15 3.05 -0.36
CA GLU A 362 30.79 3.03 -1.68
C GLU A 362 29.89 2.43 -2.77
N MET A 363 28.81 1.73 -2.41
CA MET A 363 27.89 1.12 -3.36
C MET A 363 26.90 2.17 -3.91
N PRO A 364 26.88 2.44 -5.23
CA PRO A 364 26.02 3.47 -5.81
C PRO A 364 24.52 3.13 -5.76
N ILE A 365 24.18 1.85 -5.49
CA ILE A 365 22.80 1.39 -5.32
C ILE A 365 22.20 1.75 -3.94
N LEU A 366 23.04 2.13 -2.97
CA LEU A 366 22.62 2.47 -1.61
C LEU A 366 22.67 3.98 -1.41
N GLN A 367 21.66 4.51 -0.73
CA GLN A 367 21.59 5.91 -0.33
C GLN A 367 21.44 5.98 1.19
N ASP A 368 21.94 7.08 1.78
CA ASP A 368 21.74 7.40 3.20
C ASP A 368 22.11 6.28 4.19
N VAL A 369 23.22 5.58 3.92
CA VAL A 369 23.74 4.52 4.80
C VAL A 369 24.16 5.11 6.15
N ASN A 370 23.47 4.68 7.19
CA ASN A 370 23.71 5.05 8.58
C ASN A 370 23.93 3.82 9.47
N SER A 371 24.51 4.07 10.64
CA SER A 371 24.75 3.09 11.68
C SER A 371 24.17 3.60 12.98
N ASN A 372 23.57 2.70 13.76
CA ASN A 372 23.10 3.02 15.11
C ASN A 372 24.21 2.89 16.16
N LEU A 373 25.43 2.52 15.76
CA LEU A 373 26.57 2.37 16.65
C LEU A 373 27.24 3.74 16.91
N GLN A 374 27.18 4.20 18.16
CA GLN A 374 27.79 5.46 18.62
C GLN A 374 28.88 5.15 19.65
N LEU A 375 30.16 5.28 19.25
CA LEU A 375 31.34 4.94 20.07
C LEU A 375 32.20 6.14 20.48
N ASN A 376 31.98 7.30 19.88
CA ASN A 376 32.83 8.49 19.99
C ASN A 376 32.28 9.52 20.98
N THR A 377 31.32 9.14 21.83
CA THR A 377 30.83 10.02 22.89
C THR A 377 31.88 10.07 24.00
N PRO A 378 32.43 11.25 24.33
CA PRO A 378 33.32 11.38 25.48
C PRO A 378 32.62 10.93 26.75
N GLN A 379 33.28 10.09 27.54
CA GLN A 379 32.79 9.59 28.82
C GLN A 379 33.81 9.86 29.91
N MET A 380 33.35 10.26 31.09
CA MET A 380 34.17 10.43 32.27
C MET A 380 34.00 9.22 33.19
N ASN A 381 35.07 8.46 33.37
CA ASN A 381 35.09 7.32 34.27
C ASN A 381 35.65 7.74 35.63
N VAL A 382 34.84 7.61 36.67
CA VAL A 382 35.24 7.88 38.05
C VAL A 382 35.67 6.58 38.72
N ASP A 383 36.96 6.45 39.02
CA ASP A 383 37.50 5.33 39.79
C ASP A 383 37.57 5.70 41.28
N ILE A 384 37.01 4.85 42.14
CA ILE A 384 36.91 5.11 43.58
C ILE A 384 38.02 4.34 44.29
N ASP A 385 38.96 5.06 44.92
CA ASP A 385 39.95 4.43 45.79
C ASP A 385 39.28 3.90 47.06
N ARG A 386 39.02 2.58 47.06
CA ARG A 386 38.37 1.88 48.18
C ARG A 386 39.20 1.90 49.46
N LYS A 387 40.53 1.94 49.36
CA LYS A 387 41.42 1.93 50.54
C LYS A 387 41.34 3.28 51.24
N GLN A 388 41.38 4.36 50.47
CA GLN A 388 41.29 5.71 51.01
C GLN A 388 39.89 6.01 51.57
N ALA A 389 38.82 5.58 50.88
CA ALA A 389 37.46 5.70 51.38
C ALA A 389 37.27 5.00 52.75
N SER A 390 37.82 3.78 52.90
CA SER A 390 37.76 3.04 54.16
C SER A 390 38.55 3.71 55.28
N ALA A 391 39.70 4.33 54.98
CA ALA A 391 40.51 5.04 55.97
C ALA A 391 39.81 6.31 56.50
N LEU A 392 39.00 6.96 55.67
CA LEU A 392 38.21 8.14 56.01
C LEU A 392 36.84 7.81 56.63
N GLY A 393 36.49 6.52 56.77
CA GLY A 393 35.21 6.08 57.32
C GLY A 393 34.01 6.33 56.40
N VAL A 394 34.24 6.54 55.10
CA VAL A 394 33.17 6.78 54.10
C VAL A 394 32.87 5.48 53.35
N THR A 395 31.59 5.12 53.28
CA THR A 395 31.16 3.92 52.56
C THR A 395 31.05 4.19 51.06
N ILE A 396 31.33 3.19 50.23
CA ILE A 396 31.17 3.27 48.77
C ILE A 396 29.73 3.64 48.40
N ALA A 397 28.74 3.13 49.14
CA ALA A 397 27.34 3.44 48.94
C ALA A 397 27.03 4.93 49.14
N GLN A 398 27.65 5.59 50.11
CA GLN A 398 27.50 7.04 50.33
C GLN A 398 28.08 7.84 49.16
N ILE A 399 29.26 7.46 48.66
CA ILE A 399 29.89 8.10 47.49
C ILE A 399 29.01 7.93 46.25
N GLN A 400 28.55 6.71 45.97
CA GLN A 400 27.67 6.43 44.84
C GLN A 400 26.33 7.16 44.95
N THR A 401 25.76 7.25 46.15
CA THR A 401 24.51 7.97 46.38
C THR A 401 24.69 9.48 46.18
N ALA A 402 25.80 10.04 46.66
CA ALA A 402 26.12 11.46 46.48
C ALA A 402 26.32 11.79 45.00
N LEU A 403 27.15 11.02 44.28
CA LEU A 403 27.38 11.19 42.84
C LEU A 403 26.09 10.98 42.03
N GLY A 404 25.31 9.95 42.36
CA GLY A 404 24.05 9.66 41.69
C GLY A 404 22.96 10.70 41.95
N SER A 405 22.95 11.34 43.12
CA SER A 405 22.07 12.49 43.42
C SER A 405 22.57 13.81 42.84
N ALA A 406 23.87 13.93 42.55
CA ALA A 406 24.46 15.15 42.00
C ALA A 406 24.34 15.22 40.47
N PHE A 407 24.72 14.14 39.78
CA PHE A 407 24.81 14.08 38.32
C PHE A 407 23.72 13.20 37.66
N GLY A 408 22.88 12.54 38.45
CA GLY A 408 21.73 11.78 37.99
C GLY A 408 20.41 12.38 38.47
N SER A 409 19.33 11.99 37.82
CA SER A 409 17.97 12.36 38.21
C SER A 409 17.42 11.35 39.23
N ARG A 410 17.64 11.62 40.52
CA ARG A 410 17.15 10.74 41.59
C ARG A 410 15.75 11.16 42.05
N GLN A 411 14.76 10.31 41.79
CA GLN A 411 13.43 10.44 42.39
C GLN A 411 13.51 10.13 43.89
N LEU A 412 13.16 11.10 44.74
CA LEU A 412 13.10 10.94 46.20
C LEU A 412 11.74 10.50 46.70
N SER A 413 10.67 11.10 46.17
CA SER A 413 9.31 10.85 46.64
C SER A 413 8.29 11.23 45.57
N GLN A 414 7.01 11.03 45.88
CA GLN A 414 5.88 11.51 45.09
C GLN A 414 5.00 12.42 45.97
N ILE A 415 4.58 13.55 45.41
CA ILE A 415 3.61 14.46 46.00
C ILE A 415 2.27 14.16 45.35
N TYR A 416 1.27 13.83 46.15
CA TYR A 416 -0.10 13.61 45.69
C TYR A 416 -0.89 14.91 45.77
N THR A 417 -1.51 15.31 44.67
CA THR A 417 -2.53 16.37 44.64
C THR A 417 -3.91 15.75 44.45
N ALA A 418 -4.95 16.58 44.47
CA ALA A 418 -6.34 16.10 44.34
C ALA A 418 -6.63 15.38 43.00
N SER A 419 -5.82 15.61 41.97
CA SER A 419 -6.03 15.06 40.63
C SER A 419 -4.82 14.34 40.03
N ASN A 420 -3.59 14.62 40.50
CA ASN A 420 -2.35 14.10 39.91
C ASN A 420 -1.35 13.68 40.99
N GLU A 421 -0.36 12.89 40.60
CA GLU A 421 0.85 12.64 41.38
C GLU A 421 2.06 13.26 40.67
N TYR A 422 2.97 13.86 41.44
CA TYR A 422 4.18 14.51 40.92
C TYR A 422 5.41 13.89 41.55
N GLN A 423 6.40 13.57 40.72
CA GLN A 423 7.68 13.07 41.20
C GLN A 423 8.53 14.22 41.74
N VAL A 424 9.13 14.02 42.91
CA VAL A 424 10.14 14.93 43.46
C VAL A 424 11.50 14.39 43.08
N ILE A 425 12.19 15.12 42.20
CA ILE A 425 13.54 14.78 41.73
C ILE A 425 14.54 15.69 42.45
N LEU A 426 15.56 15.09 43.05
CA LEU A 426 16.67 15.82 43.65
C LEU A 426 17.82 15.87 42.64
N GLU A 427 18.23 17.09 42.31
CA GLU A 427 19.37 17.38 41.43
C GLU A 427 20.19 18.52 42.04
N VAL A 428 21.49 18.52 41.74
CA VAL A 428 22.35 19.67 42.01
C VAL A 428 22.02 20.79 41.02
N LYS A 429 22.26 22.05 41.40
CA LYS A 429 22.01 23.17 40.49
C LYS A 429 22.84 22.99 39.20
N PRO A 430 22.29 23.30 38.01
CA PRO A 430 22.97 23.09 36.73
C PRO A 430 24.40 23.68 36.66
N GLU A 431 24.62 24.81 37.33
CA GLU A 431 25.92 25.50 37.41
C GLU A 431 27.06 24.61 37.96
N PHE A 432 26.75 23.65 38.84
CA PHE A 432 27.74 22.74 39.43
C PHE A 432 27.80 21.37 38.74
N GLN A 433 27.01 21.16 37.68
CA GLN A 433 26.96 19.88 36.95
C GLN A 433 27.79 19.91 35.67
N GLN A 434 28.10 21.10 35.13
CA GLN A 434 28.70 21.26 33.80
C GLN A 434 30.23 21.11 33.78
N ASP A 435 30.91 21.32 34.91
CA ASP A 435 32.37 21.32 34.98
C ASP A 435 32.88 20.06 35.73
N PRO A 436 33.78 19.25 35.11
CA PRO A 436 34.44 18.12 35.77
C PRO A 436 35.22 18.50 37.04
N THR A 437 35.60 19.76 37.22
CA THR A 437 36.28 20.25 38.43
C THR A 437 35.35 20.34 39.65
N ALA A 438 34.05 20.13 39.47
CA ALA A 438 33.09 20.02 40.56
C ALA A 438 33.10 18.64 41.27
N LEU A 439 33.80 17.64 40.72
CA LEU A 439 34.12 16.34 41.34
C LEU A 439 35.41 16.45 42.15
#